data_AF-A0AAD4BXV5-F1
#
_entry.id   AF-A0AAD4BXV5-F1
#
_cell.length_a   1.000
_cell.length_b   1.000
_cell.length_c   1.000
_cell.angle_alpha   90.00
_cell.angle_beta   90.00
_cell.angle_gamma   90.00
#
_symmetry.space_group_name_H-M   'P 1'
#
loop_
_entity.id
_entity.type
_entity.pdbx_description
1 polymer ?
#
loop_
_entity_poly.entity_id
_entity_poly.type
_entity_poly.pdbx_seq_one_letter_code
_entity_poly.pdbx_strand_id
1 'polypeptide(L)'
;MSSQAELESALIGLLQNDYTTLAVLTAVGYDYILTLTNEIEYIWTKPWTWVSTLYLLVRYVGFYTLAVPVLLGSSFLPGPAKAYVFLLPSRCGPSQNS
;
A
#
# COMPACT_ATOMS: atom_id res chain seq x y z
N MET A 1 -28.81 -10.33 22.04
CA MET A 1 -29.33 -9.53 20.91
C MET A 1 -28.49 -8.28 20.66
N SER A 2 -28.14 -7.45 21.67
CA SER A 2 -27.24 -6.30 21.46
C SER A 2 -25.86 -6.70 20.94
N SER A 3 -25.24 -7.73 21.50
CA SER A 3 -23.89 -8.19 21.10
C SER A 3 -23.78 -8.72 19.67
N GLN A 4 -24.88 -9.20 19.07
CA GLN A 4 -24.88 -9.66 17.67
C GLN A 4 -24.93 -8.47 16.70
N ALA A 5 -25.67 -7.41 17.05
CA ALA A 5 -25.76 -6.20 16.24
C ALA A 5 -24.43 -5.44 16.15
N GLU A 6 -23.63 -5.45 17.23
CA GLU A 6 -22.32 -4.79 17.23
C GLU A 6 -21.31 -5.51 16.32
N LEU A 7 -21.35 -6.83 16.25
CA LEU A 7 -20.47 -7.62 15.38
C LEU A 7 -20.74 -7.35 13.89
N GLU A 8 -22.01 -7.27 13.49
CA GLU A 8 -22.41 -6.95 12.12
C GLU A 8 -21.91 -5.56 11.70
N SER A 9 -22.03 -4.56 12.59
CA SER A 9 -21.55 -3.19 12.32
C SER A 9 -20.02 -3.12 12.16
N ALA A 10 -19.30 -3.92 12.96
CA ALA A 10 -17.85 -4.02 12.87
C ALA A 10 -17.41 -4.71 11.57
N LEU A 11 -18.09 -5.80 11.16
CA LEU A 11 -17.81 -6.49 9.91
C LEU A 11 -18.02 -5.58 8.69
N ILE A 12 -19.13 -4.85 8.65
CA ILE A 12 -19.43 -3.90 7.57
C ILE A 12 -18.35 -2.81 7.52
N GLY A 13 -17.89 -2.31 8.67
CA GLY A 13 -16.81 -1.33 8.75
C GLY A 13 -15.48 -1.85 8.19
N LEU A 14 -15.13 -3.12 8.46
CA LEU A 14 -13.92 -3.75 7.94
C LEU A 14 -13.98 -3.96 6.43
N LEU A 15 -15.11 -4.50 5.93
CA LEU A 15 -15.31 -4.71 4.49
C LEU A 15 -15.24 -3.39 3.72
N GLN A 16 -15.93 -2.35 4.20
CA GLN A 16 -15.93 -1.02 3.59
C GLN A 16 -14.52 -0.48 3.41
N ASN A 17 -13.66 -0.65 4.43
CA ASN A 17 -12.28 -0.18 4.39
C ASN A 17 -11.44 -0.92 3.34
N ASP A 18 -11.58 -2.24 3.24
CA ASP A 18 -10.85 -3.06 2.27
C ASP A 18 -11.26 -2.70 0.82
N TYR A 19 -12.56 -2.60 0.55
CA TYR A 19 -13.05 -2.21 -0.77
C TYR A 19 -12.64 -0.78 -1.13
N THR A 20 -12.70 0.15 -0.19
CA THR A 20 -12.30 1.54 -0.44
C THR A 20 -10.80 1.64 -0.72
N THR A 21 -9.98 0.89 0.02
CA THR A 21 -8.53 0.86 -0.19
C THR A 21 -8.17 0.35 -1.59
N LEU A 22 -8.82 -0.73 -2.04
CA LEU A 22 -8.60 -1.27 -3.38
C LEU A 22 -9.11 -0.31 -4.46
N ALA A 23 -10.30 0.28 -4.29
CA ALA A 23 -10.85 1.24 -5.22
C ALA A 23 -9.95 2.49 -5.38
N VAL A 24 -9.39 2.99 -4.27
CA VAL A 24 -8.44 4.11 -4.30
C VAL A 24 -7.14 3.69 -4.98
N LEU A 25 -6.60 2.52 -4.66
CA LEU A 25 -5.36 2.03 -5.28
C LEU A 25 -5.50 1.88 -6.80
N THR A 26 -6.62 1.33 -7.27
CA THR A 26 -6.87 1.14 -8.72
C THR A 26 -7.14 2.47 -9.41
N ALA A 27 -7.94 3.36 -8.83
CA ALA A 27 -8.20 4.68 -9.39
C ALA A 27 -6.90 5.51 -9.51
N VAL A 28 -6.12 5.56 -8.43
CA VAL A 28 -4.84 6.27 -8.37
C VAL A 28 -3.85 5.64 -9.37
N GLY A 29 -3.74 4.31 -9.42
CA GLY A 29 -2.89 3.62 -10.39
C GLY A 29 -3.29 3.88 -11.84
N TYR A 30 -4.59 3.95 -12.12
CA TYR A 30 -5.12 4.25 -13.45
C TYR A 30 -4.79 5.68 -13.88
N ASP A 31 -5.01 6.67 -13.00
CA ASP A 31 -4.65 8.07 -13.25
C ASP A 31 -3.13 8.23 -13.49
N TYR A 32 -2.30 7.44 -12.79
CA TYR A 32 -0.86 7.40 -13.04
C TYR A 32 -0.56 6.88 -14.45
N ILE A 33 -1.11 5.73 -14.85
CA ILE A 33 -0.84 5.14 -16.19
C ILE A 33 -1.25 6.12 -17.31
N LEU A 34 -2.41 6.77 -17.18
CA LEU A 34 -2.89 7.73 -18.18
C LEU A 34 -1.96 8.93 -18.34
N THR A 35 -1.49 9.49 -17.21
CA THR A 35 -0.57 10.62 -17.21
C THR A 35 0.79 10.21 -17.78
N LEU A 36 1.22 8.98 -17.49
CA LEU A 36 2.50 8.43 -17.94
C LEU A 36 2.55 8.18 -19.45
N THR A 37 1.46 7.77 -20.10
CA THR A 37 1.44 7.60 -21.55
C THR A 37 1.75 8.91 -22.27
N ASN A 38 1.15 10.01 -21.81
CA ASN A 38 1.43 11.35 -22.36
C ASN A 38 2.83 11.84 -21.99
N GLU A 39 3.29 11.57 -20.76
CA GLU A 39 4.65 11.92 -20.32
C GLU A 39 5.71 11.14 -21.10
N ILE A 40 5.48 9.87 -21.44
CA ILE A 40 6.41 9.06 -22.24
C ILE A 40 6.56 9.66 -23.64
N GLU A 41 5.45 9.99 -24.30
CA GLU A 41 5.50 10.54 -25.65
C GLU A 41 6.20 11.90 -25.71
N TYR A 42 6.07 12.76 -24.69
CA TYR A 42 6.66 14.11 -24.67
C TYR A 42 8.06 14.20 -24.04
N ILE A 43 8.36 13.38 -23.04
CA ILE A 43 9.63 13.41 -22.30
C ILE A 43 10.63 12.43 -22.91
N TRP A 44 10.19 11.25 -23.38
CA TRP A 44 11.10 10.22 -23.85
C TRP A 44 11.53 10.41 -25.31
N THR A 45 10.79 11.19 -26.09
CA THR A 45 11.21 11.61 -27.44
C THR A 45 12.09 12.86 -27.44
N LYS A 46 12.08 13.65 -26.36
CA LYS A 46 12.94 14.84 -26.17
C LYS A 46 14.19 14.50 -25.34
N PRO A 47 15.25 15.33 -25.42
CA PRO A 47 16.46 15.10 -24.62
C PRO A 47 16.12 15.11 -23.13
N TRP A 48 16.42 14.00 -22.46
CA TRP A 48 16.16 13.80 -21.04
C TRP A 48 16.82 14.89 -20.21
N THR A 49 16.01 15.65 -19.47
CA THR A 49 16.51 16.62 -18.49
C THR A 49 16.58 15.97 -17.12
N TRP A 50 17.58 16.35 -16.32
CA TRP A 50 17.73 15.89 -14.94
C TRP A 50 16.48 16.14 -14.08
N VAL A 51 15.77 17.23 -14.36
CA VAL A 51 14.53 17.60 -13.66
C VAL A 51 13.41 16.60 -13.97
N SER A 52 13.27 16.16 -15.22
CA SER A 52 12.30 15.12 -15.60
C SER A 52 12.60 13.78 -14.92
N THR A 53 13.87 13.37 -14.85
CA THR A 53 14.26 12.13 -14.16
C THR A 53 13.97 12.20 -12.66
N LEU A 54 14.33 13.32 -12.02
CA LEU A 54 14.05 13.54 -10.59
C LEU A 54 12.55 13.55 -10.31
N TYR A 55 11.76 14.19 -11.18
CA TYR A 55 10.31 14.19 -11.09
C TYR A 55 9.72 12.78 -11.17
N LEU A 56 10.16 11.97 -12.14
CA LEU A 56 9.73 10.57 -12.23
C LEU A 56 10.16 9.76 -11.00
N LEU A 57 11.41 9.87 -10.54
CA LEU A 57 11.88 9.15 -9.36
C LEU A 57 11.08 9.49 -8.11
N VAL A 58 10.84 10.76 -7.82
CA VAL A 58 10.05 11.18 -6.66
C VAL A 58 8.61 10.67 -6.77
N ARG A 59 8.02 10.70 -7.97
CA ARG A 59 6.65 10.26 -8.23
C ARG A 59 6.48 8.74 -8.13
N TYR A 60 7.39 7.96 -8.72
CA TYR A 60 7.35 6.50 -8.67
C TYR A 60 7.78 5.95 -7.32
N VAL A 61 8.80 6.53 -6.66
CA VAL A 61 9.18 6.15 -5.30
C VAL A 61 8.02 6.45 -4.35
N GLY A 62 7.38 7.62 -4.45
CA GLY A 62 6.20 7.96 -3.67
C GLY A 62 5.06 6.95 -3.83
N PHE A 63 4.69 6.63 -5.08
CA PHE A 63 3.67 5.62 -5.36
C PHE A 63 4.09 4.24 -4.83
N TYR A 64 5.34 3.82 -5.03
CA TYR A 64 5.84 2.54 -4.53
C TYR A 64 5.82 2.48 -3.00
N THR A 65 6.22 3.56 -2.32
CA THR A 65 6.19 3.63 -0.85
C THR A 65 4.80 3.57 -0.25
N LEU A 66 3.75 3.96 -0.98
CA LEU A 66 2.36 3.88 -0.53
C LEU A 66 1.68 2.59 -1.00
N ALA A 67 1.91 2.18 -2.25
CA ALA A 67 1.32 0.99 -2.85
C ALA A 67 1.87 -0.29 -2.23
N VAL A 68 3.18 -0.39 -1.95
CA VAL A 68 3.81 -1.57 -1.35
C VAL A 68 3.24 -1.91 0.03
N PRO A 69 3.16 -1.01 1.02
CA PRO A 69 2.58 -1.34 2.32
C PRO A 69 1.07 -1.58 2.24
N VAL A 70 0.36 -0.93 1.32
CA VAL A 70 -1.05 -1.24 1.07
C VAL A 70 -1.18 -2.64 0.49
N LEU A 71 -0.37 -3.04 -0.49
CA LEU A 71 -0.40 -4.37 -1.10
C LEU A 71 0.11 -5.48 -0.16
N LEU A 72 1.09 -5.20 0.70
CA LEU A 72 1.55 -6.13 1.74
C LEU A 72 0.60 -6.18 2.95
N GLY A 73 -0.06 -5.07 3.26
CA GLY A 73 -0.86 -4.90 4.47
C GLY A 73 -2.35 -5.23 4.30
N SER A 74 -2.88 -5.03 3.09
CA SER A 74 -4.20 -5.50 2.68
C SER A 74 -4.11 -6.97 2.26
N SER A 75 -5.23 -7.65 2.37
CA SER A 75 -5.49 -9.09 2.40
C SER A 75 -5.05 -9.91 1.16
N PHE A 76 -4.12 -9.41 0.33
CA PHE A 76 -3.62 -10.09 -0.85
C PHE A 76 -2.64 -11.23 -0.53
N LEU A 77 -2.06 -11.25 0.68
CA LEU A 77 -1.34 -12.41 1.19
C LEU A 77 -2.34 -13.40 1.84
N PRO A 78 -2.53 -14.61 1.27
CA PRO A 78 -3.34 -15.62 1.91
C PRO A 78 -2.63 -16.12 3.18
N GLY A 79 -3.26 -15.94 4.34
CA GLY A 79 -2.81 -16.55 5.58
C GLY A 79 -1.43 -16.06 6.08
N PRO A 80 -0.68 -16.91 6.81
CA PRO A 80 0.13 -16.55 7.98
C PRO A 80 1.33 -15.59 7.76
N ALA A 81 1.60 -15.15 6.54
CA ALA A 81 2.67 -14.20 6.20
C ALA A 81 2.57 -12.86 6.96
N LYS A 82 1.35 -12.37 7.24
CA LYS A 82 1.14 -11.17 8.08
C LYS A 82 1.63 -11.38 9.52
N ALA A 83 1.46 -12.59 10.05
CA ALA A 83 1.93 -12.94 11.38
C ALA A 83 3.45 -13.05 11.42
N TYR A 84 4.09 -13.59 10.38
CA TYR A 84 5.55 -13.69 10.34
C TYR A 84 6.25 -12.31 10.32
N VAL A 85 5.72 -11.32 9.60
CA VAL A 85 6.32 -9.96 9.57
C VAL A 85 6.09 -9.20 10.88
N PHE A 86 4.89 -9.32 11.48
CA PHE A 86 4.61 -8.71 12.80
C PHE A 86 5.34 -9.43 13.95
N LEU A 87 5.66 -10.72 13.79
CA LEU A 87 6.40 -11.54 14.75
C LEU A 87 7.91 -11.64 14.43
N LEU A 88 8.43 -10.90 13.43
CA LEU A 88 9.88 -10.78 13.31
C LEU A 88 10.40 -10.00 14.53
N PRO A 89 11.39 -10.57 15.24
CA PRO A 89 11.40 -10.55 16.69
C PRO A 89 11.99 -9.25 17.22
N SER A 90 11.24 -8.59 18.12
CA SER A 90 11.84 -7.84 19.21
C SER A 90 12.68 -8.81 20.05
N ARG A 91 13.93 -8.98 19.64
CA ARG A 91 15.13 -9.34 20.40
C ARG A 91 14.86 -9.85 21.83
N CYS A 92 15.21 -11.13 22.07
CA CYS A 92 15.51 -11.63 23.39
C CYS A 92 16.37 -10.61 24.18
N GLY A 93 15.88 -10.17 25.34
CA GLY A 93 16.69 -9.60 26.41
C GLY A 93 16.81 -10.63 27.54
N PRO A 94 18.02 -10.87 28.11
CA PRO A 94 18.24 -11.95 29.06
C PRO A 94 17.76 -11.62 30.48
N SER A 95 17.28 -12.69 31.15
CA SER A 95 17.29 -12.98 32.60
C SER A 95 17.37 -11.83 33.60
N GLN A 96 16.31 -11.65 34.40
CA GLN A 96 16.47 -11.31 35.82
C GLN A 96 15.54 -12.18 36.66
N ASN A 97 16.15 -13.20 37.25
CA ASN A 97 15.73 -13.86 38.47
C ASN A 97 15.89 -12.89 39.66
N SER A 98 14.85 -12.74 40.48
CA SER A 98 14.94 -12.45 41.92
C SER A 98 13.60 -12.78 42.55
#